data_AF-I2C904-F1
#
_entry.id   AF-I2C904-F1
#
_cell.length_a   1.000
_cell.length_b   1.000
_cell.length_c   1.000
_cell.angle_alpha   90.00
_cell.angle_beta   90.00
_cell.angle_gamma   90.00
#
_symmetry.space_group_name_H-M   'P 1'
#
loop_
_entity.id
_entity.type
_entity.pdbx_description
1 polymer ?
#
loop_
_entity_poly.entity_id
_entity_poly.type
_entity_poly.pdbx_seq_one_letter_code
_entity_poly.pdbx_strand_id
1 'polypeptide(L)'
;MEAKEISKYLEKRYGKPYKENLTIQQVVKEALKRDHSEEQLKLMVNRLDSNLNVSNDLSSLTTIPFTLLTSALAAVLSVFVVMFTFYFNTTNSFSNTMLQKDKENKINPGDILNTIIEIGMQLVSPIFYFSIIMTLIMFGTWGWLTTKSKRYYEQQRGFKLLLDEVMEEFKKESKKESKEESKEESKG
;
A
#
# COMPACT_ATOMS: atom_id res chain seq x y z
N MET A 1 21.91 -1.11 -15.06
CA MET A 1 20.84 -1.91 -14.45
C MET A 1 20.14 -1.09 -13.39
N GLU A 2 18.83 -1.03 -13.46
CA GLU A 2 17.99 -0.40 -12.45
C GLU A 2 17.75 -1.34 -11.25
N ALA A 3 17.38 -0.80 -10.09
CA ALA A 3 17.15 -1.59 -8.87
C ALA A 3 16.08 -2.68 -9.05
N LYS A 4 15.07 -2.41 -9.89
CA LYS A 4 14.03 -3.38 -10.27
C LYS A 4 14.58 -4.56 -11.05
N GLU A 5 15.51 -4.31 -11.97
CA GLU A 5 16.14 -5.34 -12.79
C GLU A 5 17.06 -6.21 -11.94
N ILE A 6 17.84 -5.59 -11.04
CA ILE A 6 18.70 -6.30 -10.08
C ILE A 6 17.86 -7.22 -9.21
N SER A 7 16.77 -6.70 -8.62
CA SER A 7 15.88 -7.51 -7.77
C SER A 7 15.25 -8.69 -8.51
N LYS A 8 14.83 -8.47 -9.76
CA LYS A 8 14.27 -9.53 -10.62
C LYS A 8 15.32 -10.56 -11.00
N TYR A 9 16.54 -10.13 -11.32
CA TYR A 9 17.65 -11.02 -11.63
C TYR A 9 17.98 -11.91 -10.43
N LEU A 10 18.13 -11.31 -9.24
CA LEU A 10 18.43 -12.03 -8.01
C LEU A 10 17.31 -12.99 -7.64
N GLU A 11 16.05 -12.60 -7.79
CA GLU A 11 14.91 -13.50 -7.57
C GLU A 11 14.87 -14.66 -8.57
N LYS A 12 15.13 -14.39 -9.84
CA LYS A 12 15.13 -15.43 -10.88
C LYS A 12 16.27 -16.44 -10.67
N ARG A 13 17.44 -15.98 -10.23
CA ARG A 13 18.64 -16.81 -10.10
C ARG A 13 18.76 -17.51 -8.73
N TYR A 14 18.35 -16.85 -7.66
CA TYR A 14 18.55 -17.31 -6.28
C TYR A 14 17.25 -17.49 -5.48
N GLY A 15 16.08 -17.20 -6.06
CA GLY A 15 14.79 -17.31 -5.38
C GLY A 15 14.54 -16.19 -4.37
N LYS A 16 13.81 -16.49 -3.27
CA LYS A 16 13.49 -15.52 -2.20
C LYS A 16 14.16 -15.88 -0.87
N PRO A 17 15.50 -16.00 -0.83
CA PRO A 17 16.22 -16.52 0.33
C PRO A 17 16.05 -15.65 1.59
N TYR A 18 15.76 -14.36 1.41
CA TYR A 18 15.48 -13.43 2.50
C TYR A 18 14.16 -13.71 3.26
N LYS A 19 13.33 -14.64 2.75
CA LYS A 19 12.14 -15.16 3.46
C LYS A 19 12.36 -16.55 4.07
N GLU A 20 13.54 -17.11 3.86
CA GLU A 20 13.90 -18.48 4.25
C GLU A 20 14.79 -18.48 5.50
N ASN A 21 15.10 -19.68 6.00
CA ASN A 21 15.97 -19.86 7.16
C ASN A 21 17.44 -19.47 6.89
N LEU A 22 18.22 -19.33 7.97
CA LEU A 22 19.63 -18.92 7.93
C LEU A 22 20.51 -19.84 7.07
N THR A 23 20.22 -21.15 7.03
CA THR A 23 20.99 -22.10 6.23
C THR A 23 20.84 -21.82 4.74
N ILE A 24 19.62 -21.57 4.27
CA ILE A 24 19.35 -21.21 2.87
C ILE A 24 19.99 -19.85 2.55
N GLN A 25 19.93 -18.90 3.47
CA GLN A 25 20.59 -17.61 3.30
C GLN A 25 22.11 -17.76 3.14
N GLN A 26 22.77 -18.57 3.97
CA GLN A 26 24.21 -18.85 3.85
C GLN A 26 24.56 -19.47 2.50
N VAL A 27 23.80 -20.46 2.03
CA VAL A 27 24.03 -21.08 0.71
C VAL A 27 23.96 -20.03 -0.41
N VAL A 28 22.99 -19.12 -0.35
CA VAL A 28 22.89 -18.05 -1.34
C VAL A 28 24.03 -17.03 -1.21
N LYS A 29 24.47 -16.69 0.00
CA LYS A 29 25.62 -15.79 0.20
C LYS A 29 26.89 -16.35 -0.44
N GLU A 30 27.17 -17.64 -0.25
CA GLU A 30 28.30 -18.30 -0.91
C GLU A 30 28.15 -18.33 -2.44
N ALA A 31 26.94 -18.57 -2.95
CA ALA A 31 26.67 -18.49 -4.39
C ALA A 31 26.86 -17.07 -4.94
N LEU A 32 26.51 -16.03 -4.17
CA LEU A 32 26.72 -14.63 -4.55
C LEU A 32 28.22 -14.28 -4.63
N LYS A 33 29.02 -14.72 -3.66
CA LYS A 33 30.48 -14.56 -3.67
C LYS A 33 31.14 -15.23 -4.88
N ARG A 34 30.65 -16.43 -5.23
CA ARG A 34 31.19 -17.18 -6.38
C ARG A 34 30.80 -16.56 -7.72
N ASP A 35 29.57 -16.09 -7.84
CA ASP A 35 28.99 -15.72 -9.14
C ASP A 35 29.27 -14.25 -9.54
N HIS A 36 29.75 -13.40 -8.61
CA HIS A 36 29.94 -11.96 -8.84
C HIS A 36 31.22 -11.43 -8.20
N SER A 37 31.80 -10.39 -8.81
CA SER A 37 32.93 -9.67 -8.19
C SER A 37 32.46 -8.71 -7.09
N GLU A 38 33.39 -8.33 -6.20
CA GLU A 38 33.15 -7.34 -5.14
C GLU A 38 32.58 -6.02 -5.71
N GLU A 39 33.14 -5.54 -6.82
CA GLU A 39 32.66 -4.32 -7.49
C GLU A 39 31.23 -4.45 -8.01
N GLN A 40 30.88 -5.61 -8.58
CA GLN A 40 29.53 -5.87 -9.06
C GLN A 40 28.52 -5.92 -7.90
N LEU A 41 28.88 -6.58 -6.80
CA LEU A 41 28.05 -6.66 -5.59
C LEU A 41 27.85 -5.27 -4.99
N LYS A 42 28.91 -4.46 -4.89
CA LYS A 42 28.84 -3.06 -4.45
C LYS A 42 27.94 -2.21 -5.34
N LEU A 43 28.00 -2.39 -6.65
CA LEU A 43 27.12 -1.68 -7.59
C LEU A 43 25.66 -2.09 -7.38
N MET A 44 25.38 -3.38 -7.18
CA MET A 44 24.04 -3.89 -6.89
C MET A 44 23.50 -3.29 -5.58
N VAL A 45 24.29 -3.29 -4.51
CA VAL A 45 23.94 -2.67 -3.22
C VAL A 45 23.60 -1.20 -3.40
N ASN A 46 24.48 -0.42 -4.03
CA ASN A 46 24.29 1.02 -4.20
C ASN A 46 23.02 1.35 -5.00
N ARG A 47 22.70 0.56 -6.01
CA ARG A 47 21.47 0.74 -6.82
C ARG A 47 20.22 0.39 -6.03
N LEU A 48 20.24 -0.69 -5.24
CA LEU A 48 19.15 -1.07 -4.36
C LEU A 48 18.94 -0.01 -3.26
N ASP A 49 20.02 0.47 -2.65
CA ASP A 49 19.99 1.48 -1.60
C ASP A 49 19.45 2.82 -2.11
N SER A 50 19.95 3.30 -3.25
CA SER A 50 19.47 4.53 -3.88
C SER A 50 17.97 4.46 -4.16
N ASN A 51 17.45 3.34 -4.68
CA ASN A 51 16.03 3.19 -4.94
C ASN A 51 15.19 3.08 -3.66
N LEU A 52 15.73 2.46 -2.60
CA LEU A 52 15.07 2.40 -1.30
C LEU A 52 15.03 3.76 -0.62
N ASN A 53 16.08 4.56 -0.72
CA ASN A 53 16.12 5.92 -0.17
C ASN A 53 15.14 6.84 -0.89
N VAL A 54 15.13 6.81 -2.23
CA VAL A 54 14.11 7.51 -3.03
C VAL A 54 12.70 7.05 -2.64
N SER A 55 12.48 5.76 -2.41
CA SER A 55 11.16 5.27 -1.98
C SER A 55 10.74 5.73 -0.59
N ASN A 56 11.68 5.84 0.35
CA ASN A 56 11.42 6.34 1.69
C ASN A 56 11.04 7.82 1.63
N ASP A 57 11.69 8.60 0.77
CA ASP A 57 11.38 10.03 0.56
C ASP A 57 10.01 10.23 -0.13
N LEU A 58 9.70 9.36 -1.10
CA LEU A 58 8.40 9.33 -1.77
C LEU A 58 7.30 8.69 -0.92
N SER A 59 7.59 8.20 0.30
CA SER A 59 6.58 7.65 1.22
C SER A 59 5.47 8.67 1.51
N SER A 60 5.81 9.97 1.54
CA SER A 60 4.83 11.06 1.63
C SER A 60 3.80 11.08 0.49
N LEU A 61 4.18 10.65 -0.73
CA LEU A 61 3.28 10.53 -1.88
C LEU A 61 2.36 9.31 -1.77
N THR A 62 2.65 8.34 -0.90
CA THR A 62 1.71 7.25 -0.60
C THR A 62 0.50 7.74 0.20
N THR A 63 0.63 8.86 0.93
CA THR A 63 -0.47 9.48 1.67
C THR A 63 -1.48 10.16 0.74
N ILE A 64 -1.06 10.66 -0.43
CA ILE A 64 -1.93 11.40 -1.35
C ILE A 64 -3.14 10.55 -1.80
N PRO A 65 -2.99 9.30 -2.28
CA PRO A 65 -4.14 8.48 -2.64
C PRO A 65 -5.03 8.12 -1.44
N PHE A 66 -4.49 8.06 -0.22
CA PHE A 66 -5.31 7.89 0.99
C PHE A 66 -6.15 9.14 1.30
N THR A 67 -5.57 10.34 1.16
CA THR A 67 -6.28 11.61 1.32
C THR A 67 -7.38 11.81 0.27
N LEU A 68 -7.11 11.41 -0.99
CA LEU A 68 -8.12 11.42 -2.05
C LEU A 68 -9.24 10.39 -1.78
N LEU A 69 -8.90 9.21 -1.28
CA LEU A 69 -9.87 8.17 -0.90
C LEU A 69 -10.77 8.65 0.24
N THR A 70 -10.18 9.19 1.30
CA THR A 70 -10.91 9.67 2.48
C THR A 70 -11.80 10.88 2.15
N SER A 71 -11.37 11.79 1.29
CA SER A 71 -12.20 12.91 0.83
C SER A 71 -13.38 12.45 -0.03
N ALA A 72 -13.18 11.50 -0.95
CA ALA A 72 -14.26 10.92 -1.73
C ALA A 72 -15.26 10.16 -0.84
N LEU A 73 -14.78 9.40 0.14
CA LEU A 73 -15.64 8.72 1.11
C LEU A 73 -16.46 9.71 1.93
N ALA A 74 -15.85 10.82 2.37
CA ALA A 74 -16.56 11.88 3.08
C ALA A 74 -17.64 12.53 2.21
N ALA A 75 -17.37 12.74 0.91
CA ALA A 75 -18.37 13.26 -0.04
C ALA A 75 -19.54 12.28 -0.25
N VAL A 76 -19.27 10.98 -0.29
CA VAL A 76 -20.33 9.97 -0.34
C VAL A 76 -21.16 9.98 0.95
N LEU A 77 -20.50 9.98 2.11
CA LEU A 77 -21.17 10.01 3.42
C LEU A 77 -22.00 11.28 3.62
N SER A 78 -21.57 12.42 3.09
CA SER A 78 -22.36 13.66 3.20
C SER A 78 -23.68 13.57 2.43
N VAL A 79 -23.71 12.92 1.27
CA VAL A 79 -24.95 12.63 0.53
C VAL A 79 -25.90 11.79 1.39
N PHE A 80 -25.38 10.77 2.09
CA PHE A 80 -26.19 9.98 3.03
C PHE A 80 -26.76 10.79 4.17
N VAL A 81 -25.94 11.63 4.81
CA VAL A 81 -26.37 12.45 5.94
C VAL A 81 -27.44 13.46 5.51
N VAL A 82 -27.26 14.12 4.36
CA VAL A 82 -28.24 15.06 3.81
C VAL A 82 -29.57 14.35 3.51
N MET A 83 -29.51 13.16 2.90
CA MET A 83 -30.71 12.36 2.62
C MET A 83 -31.41 11.93 3.91
N PHE A 84 -30.67 11.35 4.86
CA PHE A 84 -31.21 10.96 6.15
C PHE A 84 -31.89 12.14 6.85
N THR A 85 -31.22 13.30 6.87
CA THR A 85 -31.74 14.53 7.47
C THR A 85 -33.00 15.01 6.76
N PHE A 86 -33.03 14.99 5.43
CA PHE A 86 -34.20 15.35 4.64
C PHE A 86 -35.40 14.45 4.94
N TYR A 87 -35.22 13.13 4.94
CA TYR A 87 -36.30 12.19 5.25
C TYR A 87 -36.76 12.31 6.70
N PHE A 88 -35.82 12.41 7.64
CA PHE A 88 -36.13 12.54 9.07
C PHE A 88 -36.91 13.82 9.34
N ASN A 89 -36.47 14.97 8.80
CA ASN A 89 -37.16 16.24 8.98
C ASN A 89 -38.51 16.29 8.27
N THR A 90 -38.62 15.74 7.06
CA THR A 90 -39.89 15.69 6.32
C THR A 90 -40.91 14.82 7.05
N THR A 91 -40.49 13.66 7.55
CA THR A 91 -41.35 12.76 8.35
C THR A 91 -41.79 13.43 9.66
N ASN A 92 -40.87 14.06 10.40
CA ASN A 92 -41.20 14.79 11.62
C ASN A 92 -42.14 15.98 11.37
N SER A 93 -41.87 16.78 10.32
CA SER A 93 -42.71 17.93 9.97
C SER A 93 -44.11 17.49 9.55
N PHE A 94 -44.22 16.43 8.76
CA PHE A 94 -45.49 15.87 8.32
C PHE A 94 -46.30 15.30 9.50
N SER A 95 -45.65 14.50 10.35
CA SER A 95 -46.26 13.90 11.54
C SER A 95 -46.75 14.95 12.54
N ASN A 96 -45.99 16.02 12.75
CA ASN A 96 -46.33 17.03 13.75
C ASN A 96 -47.22 18.17 13.20
N THR A 97 -47.16 18.50 11.91
CA THR A 97 -47.78 19.73 11.37
C THR A 97 -48.97 19.47 10.46
N MET A 98 -48.94 18.43 9.61
CA MET A 98 -50.04 18.15 8.68
C MET A 98 -51.11 17.26 9.31
N LEU A 99 -50.71 16.19 10.01
CA LEU A 99 -51.67 15.33 10.74
C LEU A 99 -52.42 16.05 11.86
N GLN A 100 -51.78 17.02 12.52
CA GLN A 100 -52.44 17.84 13.55
C GLN A 100 -53.39 18.90 12.97
N LYS A 101 -53.17 19.34 11.72
CA LYS A 101 -54.00 20.36 11.05
C LYS A 101 -55.12 19.77 10.19
N ASP A 102 -55.04 18.52 9.78
CA ASP A 102 -56.12 17.82 9.09
C ASP A 102 -57.21 17.38 10.07
N LYS A 103 -58.13 18.29 10.40
CA LYS A 103 -59.29 18.01 11.26
C LYS A 103 -60.36 17.14 10.57
N GLU A 104 -60.28 16.95 9.24
CA GLU A 104 -61.31 16.28 8.44
C GLU A 104 -60.88 14.89 7.92
N ASN A 105 -59.66 14.40 8.25
CA ASN A 105 -59.11 13.13 7.76
C ASN A 105 -59.21 12.97 6.23
N LYS A 106 -59.10 14.07 5.48
CA LYS A 106 -59.22 14.04 4.01
C LYS A 106 -57.92 13.65 3.33
N ILE A 107 -56.80 13.77 4.02
CA ILE A 107 -55.48 13.44 3.48
C ILE A 107 -55.09 12.07 4.00
N ASN A 108 -54.76 11.13 3.10
CA ASN A 108 -54.16 9.87 3.49
C ASN A 108 -52.65 10.09 3.72
N PRO A 109 -52.17 10.13 4.97
CA PRO A 109 -50.77 10.38 5.28
C PRO A 109 -49.81 9.36 4.68
N GLY A 110 -50.29 8.11 4.51
CA GLY A 110 -49.50 7.05 3.91
C GLY A 110 -49.17 7.32 2.43
N ASP A 111 -50.11 7.87 1.67
CA ASP A 111 -49.94 8.08 0.22
C ASP A 111 -48.96 9.22 -0.07
N ILE A 112 -49.01 10.30 0.71
CA ILE A 112 -48.07 11.42 0.58
C ILE A 112 -46.66 11.01 1.02
N LEU A 113 -46.53 10.30 2.15
CA LEU A 113 -45.24 9.78 2.58
C LEU A 113 -44.66 8.80 1.56
N ASN A 114 -45.48 7.90 1.01
CA ASN A 114 -45.05 6.98 -0.04
C ASN A 114 -44.60 7.74 -1.31
N THR A 115 -45.32 8.79 -1.72
CA THR A 115 -44.94 9.61 -2.88
C THR A 115 -43.60 10.33 -2.67
N ILE A 116 -43.37 10.89 -1.47
CA ILE A 116 -42.10 11.55 -1.12
C ILE A 116 -40.95 10.54 -1.07
N ILE A 117 -41.19 9.36 -0.49
CA ILE A 117 -40.23 8.26 -0.43
C ILE A 117 -39.92 7.75 -1.83
N GLU A 118 -40.90 7.62 -2.71
CA GLU A 118 -40.73 7.11 -4.07
C GLU A 118 -39.93 8.07 -4.94
N ILE A 119 -40.25 9.37 -4.92
CA ILE A 119 -39.49 10.41 -5.64
C ILE A 119 -38.04 10.47 -5.11
N GLY A 120 -37.87 10.42 -3.79
CA GLY A 120 -36.54 10.43 -3.19
C GLY A 120 -35.74 9.16 -3.51
N MET A 121 -36.35 7.97 -3.52
CA MET A 121 -35.68 6.73 -3.92
C MET A 121 -35.24 6.74 -5.39
N GLN A 122 -36.04 7.31 -6.29
CA GLN A 122 -35.70 7.40 -7.72
C GLN A 122 -34.47 8.27 -7.98
N LEU A 123 -34.30 9.36 -7.25
CA LEU A 123 -33.12 10.24 -7.38
C LEU A 123 -31.89 9.67 -6.67
N VAL A 124 -32.09 8.99 -5.54
CA VAL A 124 -31.00 8.49 -4.69
C VAL A 124 -30.40 7.19 -5.20
N SER A 125 -31.23 6.30 -5.76
CA SER A 125 -30.82 4.99 -6.26
C SER A 125 -29.57 5.04 -7.16
N PRO A 126 -29.52 5.83 -8.26
CA PRO A 126 -28.34 5.88 -9.12
C PRO A 126 -27.11 6.48 -8.42
N ILE A 127 -27.27 7.50 -7.58
CA ILE A 127 -26.17 8.14 -6.83
C ILE A 127 -25.59 7.16 -5.80
N PHE A 128 -26.44 6.38 -5.16
CA PHE A 128 -26.07 5.35 -4.19
C PHE A 128 -25.25 4.24 -4.85
N TYR A 129 -25.74 3.68 -5.96
CA TYR A 129 -25.01 2.65 -6.70
C TYR A 129 -23.67 3.16 -7.24
N PHE A 130 -23.64 4.38 -7.79
CA PHE A 130 -22.40 5.00 -8.26
C PHE A 130 -21.39 5.18 -7.12
N SER A 131 -21.86 5.62 -5.95
CA SER A 131 -21.02 5.83 -4.78
C SER A 131 -20.40 4.53 -4.25
N ILE A 132 -21.19 3.44 -4.21
CA ILE A 132 -20.69 2.12 -3.80
C ILE A 132 -19.65 1.61 -4.80
N ILE A 133 -19.93 1.69 -6.11
CA ILE A 133 -19.02 1.23 -7.15
C ILE A 133 -17.70 2.01 -7.09
N MET A 134 -17.75 3.33 -6.95
CA MET A 134 -16.56 4.16 -6.80
C MET A 134 -15.77 3.77 -5.55
N THR A 135 -16.44 3.55 -4.43
CA THR A 135 -15.80 3.11 -3.19
C THR A 135 -15.08 1.77 -3.38
N LEU A 136 -15.72 0.79 -4.02
CA LEU A 136 -15.11 -0.52 -4.31
C LEU A 136 -13.89 -0.41 -5.23
N ILE A 137 -13.97 0.40 -6.30
CA ILE A 137 -12.85 0.64 -7.21
C ILE A 137 -11.68 1.29 -6.45
N MET A 138 -11.97 2.27 -5.59
CA MET A 138 -10.93 2.96 -4.84
C MET A 138 -10.25 2.06 -3.81
N PHE A 139 -11.01 1.26 -3.04
CA PHE A 139 -10.42 0.28 -2.13
C PHE A 139 -9.65 -0.81 -2.87
N GLY A 140 -10.16 -1.28 -4.02
CA GLY A 140 -9.49 -2.26 -4.87
C GLY A 140 -8.16 -1.75 -5.41
N THR A 141 -8.14 -0.55 -5.99
CA THR A 141 -6.92 0.08 -6.52
C THR A 141 -5.91 0.38 -5.43
N TRP A 142 -6.35 0.90 -4.28
CA TRP A 142 -5.50 1.13 -3.11
C TRP A 142 -4.88 -0.16 -2.57
N GLY A 143 -5.69 -1.19 -2.34
CA GLY A 143 -5.23 -2.50 -1.86
C GLY A 143 -4.24 -3.14 -2.83
N TRP A 144 -4.50 -3.03 -4.12
CA TRP A 144 -3.58 -3.52 -5.16
C TRP A 144 -2.26 -2.75 -5.19
N LEU A 145 -2.31 -1.42 -5.17
CA LEU A 145 -1.12 -0.56 -5.22
C LEU A 145 -0.24 -0.76 -3.98
N THR A 146 -0.83 -0.75 -2.79
CA THR A 146 -0.12 -0.95 -1.52
C THR A 146 0.49 -2.34 -1.43
N THR A 147 -0.24 -3.38 -1.84
CA THR A 147 0.29 -4.76 -1.84
C THR A 147 1.46 -4.91 -2.80
N LYS A 148 1.34 -4.38 -4.02
CA LYS A 148 2.44 -4.41 -5.01
C LYS A 148 3.66 -3.65 -4.52
N SER A 149 3.45 -2.44 -4.01
CA SER A 149 4.50 -1.57 -3.50
C SER A 149 5.24 -2.23 -2.32
N LYS A 150 4.49 -2.78 -1.35
CA LYS A 150 5.06 -3.49 -0.20
C LYS A 150 5.92 -4.67 -0.63
N ARG A 151 5.42 -5.53 -1.54
CA ARG A 151 6.17 -6.68 -2.05
C ARG A 151 7.46 -6.26 -2.76
N TYR A 152 7.39 -5.20 -3.56
CA TYR A 152 8.55 -4.68 -4.29
C TYR A 152 9.64 -4.18 -3.34
N TYR A 153 9.29 -3.39 -2.33
CA TYR A 153 10.27 -2.86 -1.38
C TYR A 153 10.78 -3.90 -0.39
N GLU A 154 9.94 -4.85 0.03
CA GLU A 154 10.36 -5.99 0.85
C GLU A 154 11.43 -6.81 0.13
N GLN A 155 11.22 -7.08 -1.17
CA GLN A 155 12.19 -7.78 -2.00
C GLN A 155 13.52 -7.02 -2.09
N GLN A 156 13.47 -5.71 -2.35
CA GLN A 156 14.69 -4.90 -2.43
C GLN A 156 15.46 -4.85 -1.12
N ARG A 157 14.76 -4.66 0.02
CA ARG A 157 15.39 -4.66 1.35
C ARG A 157 16.00 -6.02 1.68
N GLY A 158 15.29 -7.10 1.37
CA GLY A 158 15.77 -8.46 1.62
C GLY A 158 17.05 -8.78 0.85
N PHE A 159 17.11 -8.46 -0.44
CA PHE A 159 18.33 -8.65 -1.22
C PHE A 159 19.46 -7.72 -0.80
N LYS A 160 19.15 -6.45 -0.50
CA LYS A 160 20.16 -5.50 -0.01
C LYS A 160 20.84 -6.02 1.25
N LEU A 161 20.07 -6.54 2.22
CA LEU A 161 20.60 -7.10 3.46
C LEU A 161 21.58 -8.25 3.20
N LEU A 162 21.20 -9.20 2.34
CA LEU A 162 22.09 -10.33 2.00
C LEU A 162 23.37 -9.88 1.30
N LEU A 163 23.27 -8.89 0.41
CA LEU A 163 24.44 -8.35 -0.30
C LEU A 163 25.35 -7.54 0.64
N ASP A 164 24.78 -6.78 1.57
CA ASP A 164 25.54 -6.05 2.59
C ASP A 164 26.31 -7.01 3.50
N GLU A 165 25.69 -8.12 3.91
CA GLU A 165 26.37 -9.17 4.67
C GLU A 165 27.54 -9.79 3.91
N VAL A 166 27.33 -10.13 2.63
CA VAL A 166 28.41 -10.66 1.76
C VAL A 166 29.56 -9.64 1.65
N MET A 167 29.23 -8.36 1.49
CA MET A 167 30.23 -7.30 1.42
C MET A 167 30.99 -7.11 2.74
N GLU A 168 30.35 -7.28 3.88
CA GLU A 168 31.04 -7.28 5.18
C GLU A 168 31.98 -8.47 5.34
N GLU A 169 31.59 -9.64 4.85
CA GLU A 169 32.41 -10.85 4.89
C GLU A 169 33.70 -10.65 4.06
N PHE A 170 33.60 -10.11 2.84
CA PHE A 170 34.78 -9.73 2.02
C PHE A 170 35.72 -8.74 2.73
N LYS A 171 35.17 -7.73 3.41
CA LYS A 171 35.97 -6.78 4.21
C LYS A 171 36.66 -7.43 5.41
N LYS A 172 36.06 -8.48 5.99
CA LYS A 172 36.64 -9.22 7.12
C LYS A 172 37.73 -10.18 6.64
N GLU A 173 37.53 -10.82 5.49
CA GLU A 173 38.50 -11.72 4.85
C GLU A 173 39.78 -10.96 4.44
N SER A 174 39.64 -9.87 3.68
CA SER A 174 40.78 -8.99 3.29
C SER A 174 41.57 -8.41 4.47
N LYS A 175 40.89 -8.04 5.56
CA LYS A 175 41.54 -7.56 6.80
C LYS A 175 42.30 -8.66 7.56
N LYS A 176 41.94 -9.93 7.35
CA LYS A 176 42.65 -11.06 7.97
C LYS A 176 43.90 -11.39 7.15
N GLU A 177 43.78 -11.49 5.84
CA GLU A 177 44.89 -11.75 4.92
C GLU A 177 46.02 -10.71 5.10
N SER A 178 45.70 -9.42 5.07
CA SER A 178 46.67 -8.34 5.30
C SER A 178 47.35 -8.38 6.69
N LYS A 179 46.67 -8.92 7.72
CA LYS A 179 47.24 -9.11 9.06
C LYS A 179 48.11 -10.36 9.18
N GLU A 180 47.92 -11.35 8.31
CA GLU A 180 48.73 -12.56 8.27
C GLU A 180 50.00 -12.32 7.46
N GLU A 181 49.91 -11.66 6.30
CA GLU A 181 51.08 -11.26 5.49
C GLU A 181 52.04 -10.36 6.27
N SER A 182 51.52 -9.35 6.98
CA SER A 182 52.34 -8.45 7.82
C SER A 182 53.00 -9.14 9.02
N LYS A 183 52.49 -10.30 9.47
CA LYS A 183 53.11 -11.11 10.52
C LYS A 183 54.16 -12.08 9.99
N GLU A 184 54.04 -12.52 8.74
CA GLU A 184 55.07 -13.31 8.07
C GLU A 184 56.28 -12.45 7.69
N GLU A 185 56.06 -11.24 7.16
CA GLU A 185 57.14 -10.30 6.85
C GLU A 185 57.91 -9.81 8.08
N SER A 186 57.28 -9.75 9.26
CA SER A 186 57.95 -9.36 10.51
C SER A 186 58.80 -10.49 11.13
N LYS A 187 58.73 -11.72 10.61
CA LYS A 187 59.43 -12.90 11.13
C LYS A 187 60.54 -13.41 10.21
N GLY A 188 60.66 -12.88 9.00
CA GLY A 188 61.79 -13.10 8.08
C GLY A 188 62.89 -12.08 8.31
#